data_AF-A0A0N8TB59-F1
#
_entry.id   AF-A0A0N8TB59-F1
#
_cell.length_a   1.000
_cell.length_b   1.000
_cell.length_c   1.000
_cell.angle_alpha   90.00
_cell.angle_beta   90.00
_cell.angle_gamma   90.00
#
_symmetry.space_group_name_H-M   'P 1'
#
loop_
_entity.id
_entity.type
_entity.pdbx_description
1 polymer ?
#
loop_
_entity_poly.entity_id
_entity_poly.type
_entity_poly.pdbx_seq_one_letter_code
_entity_poly.pdbx_strand_id
1 'polypeptide(L)'
;MTILKTAKKAAKFTFVSMPLSIFGWRNISTNHQHLKDLVNTIRNPHCPACDRGVMFVHKDAEPDKNALYPWTCSGGCGFNVFTKRDPRSINEVVIPLISKRGRARLNGMSEQEQMGLIKSHTRQSRMFWILAALCPLIALYSLATGGMAMTCISILSMALPFSILAIKWSYRAWQVHTGTLYVEGAFKQFVKRGLWLPGVEA
;
A
#
# COMPACT_ATOMS: atom_id res chain seq x y z
N MET A 1 -4.09 -37.31 -47.72
CA MET A 1 -3.35 -37.87 -46.57
C MET A 1 -1.89 -37.36 -46.51
N THR A 2 -1.67 -36.05 -46.42
CA THR A 2 -0.31 -35.45 -46.38
C THR A 2 -0.10 -34.49 -45.19
N ILE A 3 -1.16 -33.99 -44.57
CA ILE A 3 -1.11 -33.02 -43.47
C ILE A 3 -0.68 -33.67 -42.14
N LEU A 4 -1.03 -34.94 -41.93
CA LEU A 4 -0.69 -35.70 -40.71
C LEU A 4 0.81 -36.03 -40.57
N LYS A 5 1.56 -36.10 -41.68
CA LYS A 5 3.02 -36.38 -41.64
C LYS A 5 3.83 -35.13 -41.27
N THR A 6 3.35 -33.93 -41.62
CA THR A 6 3.98 -32.65 -41.29
C THR A 6 3.82 -32.32 -39.80
N ALA A 7 2.65 -32.61 -39.22
CA ALA A 7 2.39 -32.45 -37.79
C ALA A 7 3.31 -33.32 -36.91
N LYS A 8 3.60 -34.56 -37.34
CA LYS A 8 4.54 -35.45 -36.63
C LYS A 8 5.99 -34.97 -36.66
N LYS A 9 6.42 -34.21 -37.68
CA LYS A 9 7.76 -33.60 -37.72
C LYS A 9 7.85 -32.38 -36.81
N ALA A 10 6.82 -31.54 -36.75
CA ALA A 10 6.78 -30.35 -35.89
C ALA A 10 6.79 -30.72 -34.39
N ALA A 11 6.06 -31.78 -34.00
CA ALA A 11 6.04 -32.26 -32.62
C ALA A 11 7.38 -32.85 -32.15
N LYS A 12 8.27 -33.27 -33.06
CA LYS A 12 9.60 -33.78 -32.69
C LYS A 12 10.57 -32.67 -32.28
N PHE A 13 10.30 -31.42 -32.66
CA PHE A 13 11.09 -30.25 -32.27
C PHE A 13 10.66 -29.62 -30.93
N THR A 14 9.48 -29.97 -30.39
CA THR A 14 9.04 -29.48 -29.07
C THR A 14 9.55 -30.31 -27.90
N PHE A 15 10.13 -31.49 -28.14
CA PHE A 15 10.69 -32.38 -27.11
C PHE A 15 12.22 -32.37 -27.03
N VAL A 16 12.91 -31.53 -27.81
CA VAL A 16 14.30 -31.19 -27.48
C VAL A 16 14.23 -30.30 -26.25
N SER A 17 14.69 -30.84 -25.12
CA SER A 17 14.83 -30.15 -23.84
C SER A 17 15.29 -28.71 -24.06
N MET A 18 14.39 -27.74 -23.94
CA MET A 18 14.78 -26.33 -23.89
C MET A 18 15.72 -26.20 -22.68
N PRO A 19 16.99 -25.83 -22.88
CA PRO A 19 17.88 -25.64 -21.76
C PRO A 19 17.28 -24.52 -20.90
N LEU A 20 17.11 -24.78 -19.62
CA LEU A 20 16.55 -23.87 -18.60
C LEU A 20 17.27 -22.49 -18.55
N SER A 21 18.41 -22.35 -19.22
CA SER A 21 19.10 -21.08 -19.47
C SER A 21 18.33 -20.11 -20.39
N ILE A 22 17.48 -20.60 -21.31
CA ILE A 22 16.64 -19.75 -22.19
C ILE A 22 15.41 -19.24 -21.44
N PHE A 23 14.97 -19.94 -20.38
CA PHE A 23 13.91 -19.48 -19.49
C PHE A 23 14.30 -18.26 -18.63
N GLY A 24 15.46 -17.64 -18.89
CA GLY A 24 15.86 -16.40 -18.25
C GLY A 24 15.92 -16.51 -16.73
N TRP A 25 16.14 -17.72 -16.18
CA TRP A 25 16.10 -17.97 -14.74
C TRP A 25 17.07 -17.09 -13.97
N ARG A 26 18.23 -16.78 -14.58
CA ARG A 26 19.20 -15.84 -14.03
C ARG A 26 18.61 -14.42 -13.95
N ASN A 27 17.92 -13.96 -15.00
CA ASN A 27 17.21 -12.67 -15.01
C ASN A 27 16.04 -12.66 -14.01
N ILE A 28 15.30 -13.76 -13.85
CA ILE A 28 14.24 -13.89 -12.85
C ILE A 28 14.83 -13.78 -11.43
N SER A 29 15.98 -14.42 -11.18
CA SER A 29 16.67 -14.37 -9.89
C SER A 29 17.18 -12.96 -9.56
N THR A 30 17.84 -12.26 -10.49
CA THR A 30 18.28 -10.87 -10.25
C THR A 30 17.08 -9.92 -10.12
N ASN A 31 16.06 -10.05 -10.97
CA ASN A 31 14.84 -9.24 -10.87
C ASN A 31 14.11 -9.47 -9.55
N HIS A 32 14.08 -10.71 -9.05
CA HIS A 32 13.51 -11.02 -7.75
C HIS A 32 14.25 -10.29 -6.61
N GLN A 33 15.58 -10.23 -6.65
CA GLN A 33 16.35 -9.47 -5.66
C GLN A 33 16.06 -7.97 -5.74
N HIS A 34 15.97 -7.40 -6.95
CA HIS A 34 15.60 -5.99 -7.12
C HIS A 34 14.18 -5.69 -6.64
N LEU A 35 13.21 -6.56 -6.95
CA LEU A 35 11.83 -6.43 -6.45
C LEU A 35 11.80 -6.53 -4.91
N LYS A 36 12.58 -7.42 -4.32
CA LYS A 36 12.70 -7.55 -2.87
C LYS A 36 13.28 -6.30 -2.24
N ASP A 37 14.34 -5.73 -2.81
CA ASP A 37 14.95 -4.47 -2.33
C ASP A 37 13.98 -3.29 -2.44
N LEU A 38 13.22 -3.18 -3.55
CA LEU A 38 12.18 -2.17 -3.73
C LEU A 38 11.05 -2.31 -2.71
N VAL A 39 10.54 -3.54 -2.52
CA VAL A 39 9.50 -3.83 -1.53
C VAL A 39 9.99 -3.52 -0.11
N ASN A 40 11.24 -3.85 0.20
CA ASN A 40 11.83 -3.52 1.49
C ASN A 40 11.93 -2.00 1.69
N THR A 41 12.34 -1.25 0.67
CA THR A 41 12.43 0.22 0.72
C THR A 41 11.05 0.87 0.90
N ILE A 42 10.01 0.36 0.23
CA ILE A 42 8.62 0.84 0.38
C ILE A 42 8.10 0.59 1.80
N ARG A 43 8.55 -0.48 2.45
CA ARG A 43 8.16 -0.81 3.83
C ARG A 43 8.93 -0.01 4.88
N ASN A 44 9.94 0.76 4.50
CA ASN A 44 10.68 1.56 5.46
C ASN A 44 9.82 2.73 5.95
N PRO A 45 9.90 3.07 7.25
CA PRO A 45 9.13 4.16 7.81
C PRO A 45 9.60 5.52 7.25
N HIS A 46 8.67 6.46 7.18
CA HIS A 46 8.99 7.86 6.90
C HIS A 46 9.83 8.46 8.02
N CYS A 47 10.67 9.43 7.67
CA CYS A 47 11.49 10.12 8.65
C CYS A 47 10.60 10.99 9.56
N PRO A 48 10.67 10.79 10.89
CA PRO A 48 9.85 11.53 11.83
C PRO A 48 10.23 13.00 11.89
N ALA A 49 11.42 13.41 11.42
CA ALA A 49 11.89 14.79 11.51
C ALA A 49 11.38 15.69 10.37
N CYS A 50 11.38 15.19 9.13
CA CYS A 50 11.03 15.98 7.94
C CYS A 50 9.73 15.57 7.23
N ASP A 51 9.14 14.41 7.55
CA ASP A 51 7.97 13.80 6.89
C ASP A 51 8.06 13.59 5.36
N ARG A 52 9.16 14.03 4.72
CA ARG A 52 9.38 13.96 3.26
C ARG A 52 10.24 12.79 2.83
N GLY A 53 11.19 12.40 3.68
CA GLY A 53 12.15 11.32 3.40
C GLY A 53 11.71 9.97 3.98
N VAL A 54 12.30 8.91 3.47
CA VAL A 54 12.21 7.56 4.05
C VAL A 54 13.50 7.24 4.80
N MET A 55 13.39 6.45 5.85
CA MET A 55 14.54 5.92 6.56
C MET A 55 15.16 4.77 5.77
N PHE A 56 16.48 4.73 5.66
CA PHE A 56 17.15 3.60 5.04
C PHE A 56 18.56 3.43 5.59
N VAL A 57 19.08 2.22 5.48
CA VAL A 57 20.47 1.91 5.79
C VAL A 57 21.24 1.91 4.48
N HIS A 58 22.34 2.66 4.42
CA HIS A 58 23.23 2.62 3.25
C HIS A 58 23.87 1.23 3.12
N LYS A 59 24.07 0.76 1.89
CA LYS A 59 24.66 -0.57 1.65
C LYS A 59 26.08 -0.68 2.20
N ASP A 60 26.80 0.44 2.22
CA ASP A 60 28.20 0.56 2.65
C ASP A 60 28.33 0.96 4.13
N ALA A 61 27.23 1.00 4.89
CA ALA A 61 27.29 1.36 6.31
C ALA A 61 27.90 0.22 7.14
N GLU A 62 29.05 0.49 7.77
CA GLU A 62 29.66 -0.43 8.71
C GLU A 62 28.87 -0.49 10.03
N PRO A 63 28.73 -1.69 10.62
CA PRO A 63 28.11 -1.83 11.93
C PRO A 63 29.00 -1.22 13.02
N ASP A 64 28.37 -0.56 13.99
CA ASP A 64 29.06 -0.17 15.23
C ASP A 64 29.47 -1.42 16.06
N LYS A 65 30.28 -1.24 17.11
CA LYS A 65 30.78 -2.30 18.02
C LYS A 65 29.67 -3.23 18.56
N ASN A 66 28.43 -2.74 18.60
CA ASN A 66 27.24 -3.47 19.04
C ASN A 66 26.37 -4.04 17.89
N ALA A 67 26.90 -4.12 16.67
CA ALA A 67 26.19 -4.55 15.46
C ALA A 67 24.96 -3.67 15.09
N LEU A 68 25.00 -2.39 15.45
CA LEU A 68 23.97 -1.41 15.12
C LEU A 68 24.32 -0.68 13.83
N TYR A 69 23.34 -0.52 12.95
CA TYR A 69 23.46 0.17 11.68
C TYR A 69 22.84 1.57 11.77
N PRO A 70 23.49 2.60 11.20
CA PRO A 70 22.90 3.93 11.08
C PRO A 70 21.77 3.92 10.05
N TRP A 71 20.55 4.14 10.51
CA TRP A 71 19.43 4.48 9.65
C TRP A 71 19.43 5.97 9.42
N THR A 72 19.52 6.38 8.16
CA THR A 72 19.58 7.79 7.76
C THR A 72 18.34 8.16 6.94
N CYS A 73 17.98 9.44 6.98
CA CYS A 73 16.88 9.98 6.19
C CYS A 73 17.32 10.32 4.76
N SER A 74 16.56 9.87 3.75
CA SER A 74 16.81 10.22 2.34
C SER A 74 16.61 11.69 2.01
N GLY A 75 15.81 12.41 2.80
CA GLY A 75 15.56 13.84 2.63
C GLY A 75 16.66 14.75 3.17
N GLY A 76 17.79 14.22 3.63
CA GLY A 76 18.95 15.01 4.07
C GLY A 76 18.74 15.82 5.36
N CYS A 77 17.72 15.50 6.16
CA CYS A 77 17.38 16.27 7.37
C CYS A 77 18.31 16.05 8.57
N GLY A 78 19.40 15.27 8.42
CA GLY A 78 20.34 14.96 9.50
C GLY A 78 19.85 13.98 10.58
N PHE A 79 18.55 13.61 10.58
CA PHE A 79 18.02 12.62 11.51
C PHE A 79 18.62 11.23 11.23
N ASN A 80 19.28 10.66 12.24
CA ASN A 80 19.82 9.31 12.20
C ASN A 80 19.42 8.53 13.47
N VAL A 81 19.25 7.22 13.33
CA VAL A 81 18.96 6.31 14.45
C VAL A 81 19.78 5.05 14.28
N PHE A 82 20.47 4.62 15.33
CA PHE A 82 21.20 3.37 15.34
C PHE A 82 20.30 2.23 15.79
N THR A 83 19.97 1.30 14.89
CA THR A 83 19.20 0.09 15.22
C THR A 83 19.72 -1.11 14.44
N LYS A 84 19.15 -2.30 14.66
CA LYS A 84 19.46 -3.47 13.84
C LYS A 84 19.02 -3.21 12.39
N ARG A 85 19.55 -3.99 11.45
CA ARG A 85 19.20 -3.90 10.02
C ARG A 85 17.77 -4.34 9.69
N ASP A 86 17.00 -4.77 10.70
CA ASP A 86 15.64 -5.26 10.52
C ASP A 86 14.64 -4.08 10.43
N PRO A 87 13.75 -4.03 9.41
CA PRO A 87 12.66 -3.05 9.37
C PRO A 87 11.77 -3.05 10.62
N ARG A 88 11.68 -4.17 11.35
CA ARG A 88 10.89 -4.23 12.61
C ARG A 88 11.53 -3.38 13.72
N SER A 89 12.84 -3.47 13.91
CA SER A 89 13.52 -2.74 14.98
C SER A 89 13.49 -1.23 14.79
N ILE A 90 13.52 -0.74 13.55
CA ILE A 90 13.35 0.69 13.31
C ILE A 90 11.91 1.14 13.56
N ASN A 91 10.92 0.33 13.19
CA ASN A 91 9.52 0.66 13.40
C ASN A 91 9.18 0.80 14.90
N GLU A 92 9.76 -0.03 15.76
CA GLU A 92 9.62 0.07 17.21
C GLU A 92 10.11 1.42 17.77
N VAL A 93 11.13 2.02 17.17
CA VAL A 93 11.67 3.32 17.61
C VAL A 93 10.93 4.49 16.95
N VAL A 94 10.62 4.36 15.66
CA VAL A 94 10.12 5.47 14.84
C VAL A 94 8.61 5.67 14.99
N ILE A 95 7.82 4.60 15.09
CA ILE A 95 6.36 4.70 15.24
C ILE A 95 5.97 5.48 16.51
N PRO A 96 6.59 5.26 17.68
CA PRO A 96 6.32 6.09 18.86
C PRO A 96 6.67 7.57 18.65
N LEU A 97 7.74 7.90 17.93
CA LEU A 97 8.11 9.29 17.64
C LEU A 97 7.11 9.97 16.70
N ILE A 98 6.72 9.29 15.61
CA ILE A 98 5.72 9.77 14.66
C ILE A 98 4.38 9.96 15.36
N SER A 99 3.96 9.01 16.19
CA SER A 99 2.69 9.09 16.91
C SER A 99 2.66 10.22 17.92
N LYS A 100 3.72 10.40 18.73
CA LYS A 100 3.85 11.54 19.65
C LYS A 100 3.78 12.87 18.92
N ARG A 101 4.53 13.02 17.82
CA ARG A 101 4.53 14.24 17.00
C ARG A 101 3.16 14.48 16.35
N GLY A 102 2.55 13.44 15.79
CA GLY A 102 1.22 13.53 15.17
C GLY A 102 0.14 13.96 16.17
N ARG A 103 0.17 13.44 17.39
CA ARG A 103 -0.73 13.86 18.47
C ARG A 103 -0.45 15.28 18.92
N ALA A 104 0.81 15.66 19.10
CA ALA A 104 1.17 17.03 19.44
C ALA A 104 0.69 18.05 18.39
N ARG A 105 0.84 17.70 17.09
CA ARG A 105 0.35 18.52 15.99
C ARG A 105 -1.16 18.68 15.97
N LEU A 106 -1.90 17.63 16.32
CA LEU A 106 -3.36 17.70 16.40
C LEU A 106 -3.84 18.47 17.64
N ASN A 107 -3.21 18.26 18.78
CA ASN A 107 -3.53 18.99 20.01
C ASN A 107 -3.22 20.49 19.88
N GLY A 108 -2.21 20.86 19.07
CA GLY A 108 -1.88 22.25 18.77
C GLY A 108 -2.72 22.89 17.66
N MET A 109 -3.63 22.14 17.03
CA MET A 109 -4.50 22.62 15.95
C MET A 109 -5.78 23.20 16.54
N SER A 110 -6.27 24.29 15.95
CA SER A 110 -7.55 24.88 16.38
C SER A 110 -8.73 23.94 16.07
N GLU A 111 -9.81 24.03 16.84
CA GLU A 111 -11.02 23.23 16.62
C GLU A 111 -11.61 23.45 15.21
N GLN A 112 -11.51 24.68 14.69
CA GLN A 112 -11.94 25.02 13.33
C GLN A 112 -11.13 24.29 12.24
N GLU A 113 -9.80 24.22 12.39
CA GLU A 113 -8.93 23.49 11.47
C GLU A 113 -9.16 21.98 11.53
N GLN A 114 -9.37 21.44 12.75
CA GLN A 114 -9.72 20.03 12.93
C GLN A 114 -11.04 19.68 12.23
N MET A 115 -12.08 20.51 12.43
CA MET A 115 -13.37 20.35 11.74
C MET A 115 -13.25 20.47 10.22
N GLY A 116 -12.42 21.39 9.72
CA GLY A 116 -12.12 21.50 8.29
C GLY A 116 -11.51 20.22 7.72
N LEU A 117 -10.55 19.65 8.44
CA LEU A 117 -9.90 18.39 8.08
C LEU A 117 -10.90 17.22 8.06
N ILE A 118 -11.74 17.11 9.09
CA ILE A 118 -12.80 16.09 9.18
C ILE A 118 -13.76 16.20 7.99
N LYS A 119 -14.26 17.40 7.70
CA LYS A 119 -15.16 17.63 6.56
C LYS A 119 -14.50 17.23 5.23
N SER A 120 -13.23 17.55 5.04
CA SER A 120 -12.49 17.20 3.83
C SER A 120 -12.35 15.70 3.63
N HIS A 121 -11.98 14.96 4.68
CA HIS A 121 -11.83 13.50 4.66
C HIS A 121 -13.17 12.79 4.48
N THR A 122 -14.23 13.27 5.16
CA THR A 122 -15.60 12.74 4.99
C THR A 122 -16.11 12.97 3.57
N ARG A 123 -15.85 14.13 2.97
CA ARG A 123 -16.20 14.41 1.58
C ARG A 123 -15.50 13.45 0.62
N GLN A 124 -14.21 13.21 0.81
CA GLN A 124 -13.45 12.27 -0.01
C GLN A 124 -13.96 10.84 0.14
N SER A 125 -14.24 10.38 1.36
CA SER A 125 -14.83 9.06 1.60
C SER A 125 -16.17 8.89 0.88
N ARG A 126 -17.06 9.90 0.95
CA ARG A 126 -18.35 9.89 0.24
C ARG A 126 -18.18 9.83 -1.27
N MET A 127 -17.25 10.58 -1.84
CA MET A 127 -16.95 10.52 -3.28
C MET A 127 -16.53 9.11 -3.71
N PHE A 128 -15.64 8.47 -2.96
CA PHE A 128 -15.20 7.11 -3.29
C PHE A 128 -16.31 6.07 -3.11
N TRP A 129 -17.21 6.23 -2.13
CA TRP A 129 -18.40 5.40 -2.00
C TRP A 129 -19.35 5.55 -3.19
N ILE A 130 -19.55 6.77 -3.68
CA ILE A 130 -20.35 7.03 -4.89
C ILE A 130 -19.70 6.35 -6.11
N LEU A 131 -18.38 6.49 -6.30
CA LEU A 131 -17.67 5.80 -7.38
C LEU A 131 -17.78 4.28 -7.27
N ALA A 132 -17.63 3.73 -6.06
CA ALA A 132 -17.75 2.30 -5.80
C ALA A 132 -19.16 1.77 -6.11
N ALA A 133 -20.22 2.55 -5.81
CA ALA A 133 -21.61 2.21 -6.14
C ALA A 133 -21.92 2.37 -7.63
N LEU A 134 -21.22 3.27 -8.32
CA LEU A 134 -21.40 3.52 -9.75
C LEU A 134 -20.77 2.42 -10.62
N CYS A 135 -19.68 1.80 -10.18
CA CYS A 135 -19.07 0.64 -10.87
C CYS A 135 -20.05 -0.51 -11.16
N PRO A 136 -20.79 -1.07 -10.18
CA PRO A 136 -21.75 -2.14 -10.46
C PRO A 136 -22.95 -1.65 -11.29
N LEU A 137 -23.38 -0.40 -11.14
CA LEU A 137 -24.45 0.17 -11.98
C LEU A 137 -24.03 0.23 -13.45
N ILE A 138 -22.80 0.68 -13.74
CA ILE A 138 -22.23 0.68 -15.09
C ILE A 138 -22.08 -0.76 -15.60
N ALA A 139 -21.61 -1.69 -14.77
CA ALA A 139 -21.47 -3.09 -15.18
C ALA A 139 -22.82 -3.71 -15.55
N LEU A 140 -23.87 -3.47 -14.77
CA LEU A 140 -25.23 -3.92 -15.06
C LEU A 140 -25.79 -3.29 -16.34
N TYR A 141 -25.58 -1.99 -16.53
CA TYR A 141 -25.97 -1.29 -17.75
C TYR A 141 -25.24 -1.82 -18.99
N SER A 142 -23.93 -2.08 -18.87
CA SER A 142 -23.13 -2.67 -19.94
C SER A 142 -23.57 -4.10 -20.26
N LEU A 143 -23.99 -4.88 -19.26
CA LEU A 143 -24.52 -6.22 -19.47
C LEU A 143 -25.87 -6.17 -20.21
N ALA A 144 -26.75 -5.23 -19.82
CA ALA A 144 -28.07 -5.05 -20.43
C ALA A 144 -28.01 -4.57 -21.89
N THR A 145 -26.99 -3.80 -22.25
CA THR A 145 -26.76 -3.31 -23.62
C THR A 145 -25.97 -4.28 -24.50
N GLY A 146 -25.66 -5.49 -24.02
CA GLY A 146 -24.98 -6.54 -24.78
C GLY A 146 -23.45 -6.45 -24.79
N GLY A 147 -22.86 -5.76 -23.82
CA GLY A 147 -21.40 -5.66 -23.67
C GLY A 147 -20.73 -7.00 -23.37
N MET A 148 -19.44 -7.12 -23.72
CA MET A 148 -18.66 -8.33 -23.46
C MET A 148 -18.50 -8.58 -21.95
N ALA A 149 -18.64 -9.83 -21.51
CA ALA A 149 -18.49 -10.18 -20.09
C ALA A 149 -17.14 -9.74 -19.49
N MET A 150 -16.06 -9.74 -20.28
CA MET A 150 -14.73 -9.30 -19.85
C MET A 150 -14.68 -7.81 -19.46
N THR A 151 -15.42 -6.93 -20.13
CA THR A 151 -15.47 -5.51 -19.77
C THR A 151 -16.23 -5.31 -18.47
N CYS A 152 -17.33 -6.04 -18.27
CA CYS A 152 -18.12 -6.00 -17.04
C CYS A 152 -17.29 -6.46 -15.82
N ILE A 153 -16.52 -7.54 -15.95
CA ILE A 153 -15.61 -8.03 -14.88
C ILE A 153 -14.55 -6.97 -14.55
N SER A 154 -13.98 -6.34 -15.58
CA SER A 154 -12.97 -5.31 -15.41
C SER A 154 -13.53 -4.10 -14.66
N ILE A 155 -14.72 -3.65 -15.02
CA ILE A 155 -15.42 -2.53 -14.35
C ILE A 155 -15.76 -2.89 -12.91
N LEU A 156 -16.24 -4.11 -12.67
CA LEU A 156 -16.57 -4.58 -11.32
C LEU A 156 -15.33 -4.69 -10.43
N SER A 157 -14.18 -5.06 -11.00
CA SER A 157 -12.91 -5.14 -10.27
C SER A 157 -12.47 -3.79 -9.68
N MET A 158 -12.88 -2.67 -10.30
CA MET A 158 -12.57 -1.31 -9.83
C MET A 158 -13.39 -0.89 -8.59
N ALA A 159 -14.48 -1.60 -8.27
CA ALA A 159 -15.25 -1.32 -7.05
C ALA A 159 -14.41 -1.59 -5.78
N LEU A 160 -13.52 -2.59 -5.83
CA LEU A 160 -12.66 -2.96 -4.70
C LEU A 160 -11.67 -1.84 -4.30
N PRO A 161 -10.80 -1.33 -5.19
CA PRO A 161 -9.88 -0.25 -4.82
C PRO A 161 -10.61 1.01 -4.37
N PHE A 162 -11.76 1.36 -4.98
CA PHE A 162 -12.55 2.51 -4.51
C PHE A 162 -13.12 2.29 -3.11
N SER A 163 -13.60 1.08 -2.80
CA SER A 163 -14.08 0.74 -1.46
C SER A 163 -12.95 0.83 -0.42
N ILE A 164 -11.75 0.35 -0.74
CA ILE A 164 -10.58 0.45 0.15
C ILE A 164 -10.22 1.91 0.43
N LEU A 165 -10.23 2.76 -0.61
CA LEU A 165 -9.98 4.20 -0.45
C LEU A 165 -11.08 4.88 0.37
N ALA A 166 -12.34 4.52 0.16
CA ALA A 166 -13.47 5.05 0.92
C ALA A 166 -13.34 4.75 2.43
N ILE A 167 -13.01 3.49 2.76
CA ILE A 167 -12.76 3.04 4.14
C ILE A 167 -11.53 3.74 4.73
N LYS A 168 -10.46 3.90 3.96
CA LYS A 168 -9.25 4.60 4.40
C LYS A 168 -9.57 6.03 4.82
N TRP A 169 -10.32 6.76 4.01
CA TRP A 169 -10.66 8.16 4.30
C TRP A 169 -11.66 8.30 5.46
N SER A 170 -12.65 7.42 5.58
CA SER A 170 -13.55 7.44 6.75
C SER A 170 -12.81 7.10 8.04
N TYR A 171 -11.88 6.15 7.99
CA TYR A 171 -11.02 5.85 9.14
C TYR A 171 -10.15 7.05 9.56
N ARG A 172 -9.58 7.78 8.59
CA ARG A 172 -8.81 9.01 8.89
C ARG A 172 -9.69 10.11 9.50
N ALA A 173 -10.91 10.29 9.01
CA ALA A 173 -11.87 11.23 9.60
C ALA A 173 -12.17 10.86 11.06
N TRP A 174 -12.45 9.58 11.32
CA TRP A 174 -12.73 9.06 12.65
C TRP A 174 -11.53 9.19 13.61
N GLN A 175 -10.31 8.93 13.13
CA GLN A 175 -9.09 9.12 13.94
C GLN A 175 -8.89 10.57 14.39
N VAL A 176 -9.20 11.54 13.52
CA VAL A 176 -9.10 12.97 13.86
C VAL A 176 -10.19 13.35 14.86
N HIS A 177 -11.42 12.89 14.66
CA HIS A 177 -12.55 13.15 15.57
C HIS A 177 -12.32 12.62 16.99
N THR A 178 -11.75 11.42 17.11
CA THR A 178 -11.53 10.76 18.42
C THR A 178 -10.17 11.06 19.04
N GLY A 179 -9.26 11.70 18.30
CA GLY A 179 -7.88 11.91 18.73
C GLY A 179 -7.06 10.61 18.88
N THR A 180 -7.58 9.44 18.52
CA THR A 180 -6.91 8.14 18.69
C THR A 180 -5.94 7.84 17.54
N LEU A 181 -5.00 8.75 17.25
CA LEU A 181 -4.00 8.50 16.23
C LEU A 181 -3.01 7.41 16.67
N TYR A 182 -2.85 6.42 15.79
CA TYR A 182 -1.88 5.32 15.90
C TYR A 182 -2.08 4.44 17.14
N VAL A 183 -3.32 4.30 17.64
CA VAL A 183 -3.65 3.36 18.71
C VAL A 183 -3.84 1.96 18.13
N GLU A 184 -3.14 0.97 18.68
CA GLU A 184 -3.29 -0.44 18.29
C GLU A 184 -4.72 -0.94 18.54
N GLY A 185 -5.30 -1.67 17.58
CA GLY A 185 -6.66 -2.20 17.68
C GLY A 185 -7.79 -1.21 17.36
N ALA A 186 -7.51 0.08 17.20
CA ALA A 186 -8.51 1.10 16.87
C ALA A 186 -9.22 0.81 15.53
N PHE A 187 -8.49 0.31 14.53
CA PHE A 187 -9.08 -0.09 13.25
C PHE A 187 -10.09 -1.25 13.39
N LYS A 188 -9.80 -2.24 14.24
CA LYS A 188 -10.71 -3.38 14.46
C LYS A 188 -12.01 -2.90 15.11
N GLN A 189 -11.92 -1.98 16.07
CA GLN A 189 -13.09 -1.38 16.71
C GLN A 189 -13.90 -0.54 15.71
N PHE A 190 -13.22 0.24 14.87
CA PHE A 190 -13.84 1.02 13.81
C PHE A 190 -14.64 0.15 12.83
N VAL A 191 -14.05 -0.93 12.32
CA VAL A 191 -14.73 -1.87 11.42
C VAL A 191 -15.89 -2.58 12.12
N LYS A 192 -15.69 -3.05 13.36
CA LYS A 192 -16.72 -3.74 14.15
C LYS A 192 -17.94 -2.86 14.45
N ARG A 193 -17.74 -1.56 14.66
CA ARG A 193 -18.81 -0.59 14.92
C ARG A 193 -19.51 -0.11 13.64
N GLY A 194 -19.05 -0.50 12.46
CA GLY A 194 -19.68 -0.09 11.20
C GLY A 194 -19.48 1.38 10.84
N LEU A 195 -18.53 2.09 11.48
CA LEU A 195 -18.26 3.52 11.29
C LEU A 195 -17.69 3.87 9.89
N TRP A 196 -17.46 2.85 9.07
CA TRP A 196 -17.03 3.00 7.68
C TRP A 196 -18.19 3.24 6.71
N LEU A 197 -19.43 3.00 7.15
CA LEU A 197 -20.64 3.24 6.37
C LEU A 197 -21.05 4.72 6.44
N PRO A 198 -21.51 5.31 5.32
CA PRO A 198 -22.05 6.66 5.32
C PRO A 198 -23.28 6.76 6.25
N GLY A 199 -23.28 7.73 7.17
CA GLY A 199 -24.45 8.04 8.01
C GLY A 199 -24.45 7.39 9.40
N VAL A 200 -23.46 6.53 9.72
CA VAL A 200 -23.23 6.09 11.09
C VAL A 200 -22.36 7.14 11.77
N GLU A 201 -22.97 8.01 12.57
CA GLU A 201 -22.24 8.98 13.40
C GLU A 201 -21.52 8.25 14.54
N ALA A 202 -20.32 8.75 14.88
CA ALA A 202 -19.41 8.17 15.86
C ALA A 202 -19.72 8.65 17.28
#